data_AF-J3CYM2-F1
#
_entry.id   AF-J3CYM2-F1
#
_cell.length_a   1.000
_cell.length_b   1.000
_cell.length_c   1.000
_cell.angle_alpha   90.00
_cell.angle_beta   90.00
_cell.angle_gamma   90.00
#
_symmetry.space_group_name_H-M   'P 1'
#
loop_
_entity.id
_entity.type
_entity.pdbx_description
1 polymer ?
#
loop_
_entity_poly.entity_id
_entity_poly.type
_entity_poly.pdbx_seq_one_letter_code
_entity_poly.pdbx_strand_id
1 'polypeptide(L)'
;MLMSVQNETHANGATTVLDRPAAGGVYASLFEKINLNPVSELSDLNVWQDNQAMSDATADERVTAAMQVFLTRLKISGAKVEKLDKNLLDHHIAELDRQISRQLDAVMHHDEFQKVESAWRGLKSLVDKTDFRQNVKIEVLDVSKDDLRQDFEDAPEIIQSGLYLQTYVAEYDTPGGEPIGAVISAYEFDASAQDVALLRNLSKVAASAHMPFIGSVGPQFFLKDSMEEVAAIKDIGNYFDRAEYIKWKSFRDPTTHATSA
;
A
#
# COMPACT_ATOMS: atom_id res chain seq x y z
N MET A 1 -9.49 -79.08 44.08
CA MET A 1 -10.66 -78.76 43.24
C MET A 1 -10.32 -77.48 42.49
N LEU A 2 -10.29 -77.55 41.15
CA LEU A 2 -10.26 -76.45 40.16
C LEU A 2 -9.05 -75.47 40.22
N MET A 3 -8.06 -75.58 39.32
CA MET A 3 -7.94 -75.03 37.94
C MET A 3 -6.95 -73.85 37.94
N SER A 4 -5.75 -73.96 37.33
CA SER A 4 -5.40 -73.59 35.94
C SER A 4 -5.61 -72.08 35.69
N VAL A 5 -4.67 -71.26 35.19
CA VAL A 5 -4.02 -71.31 33.87
C VAL A 5 -2.74 -70.44 33.86
N GLN A 6 -1.78 -70.81 33.01
CA GLN A 6 -0.48 -70.18 32.68
C GLN A 6 -0.60 -68.75 32.08
N ASN A 7 0.40 -67.88 32.25
CA ASN A 7 1.36 -67.57 31.16
C ASN A 7 2.44 -66.53 31.54
N GLU A 8 3.68 -66.89 31.16
CA GLU A 8 4.74 -66.09 30.56
C GLU A 8 5.34 -64.86 31.28
N THR A 9 6.54 -65.11 31.82
CA THR A 9 7.77 -64.30 31.79
C THR A 9 7.70 -62.92 31.13
N HIS A 10 7.77 -61.86 31.94
CA HIS A 10 8.24 -60.54 31.52
C HIS A 10 9.75 -60.43 31.78
N ALA A 11 10.51 -60.37 30.70
CA ALA A 11 11.95 -60.11 30.70
C ALA A 11 12.23 -58.61 30.85
N ASN A 12 13.30 -58.32 31.59
CA ASN A 12 13.85 -57.00 31.89
C ASN A 12 13.96 -56.09 30.65
N GLY A 13 13.38 -54.90 30.73
CA GLY A 13 13.59 -53.82 29.76
C GLY A 13 15.00 -53.25 29.88
N ALA A 14 15.94 -53.82 29.13
CA ALA A 14 17.26 -53.24 28.91
C ALA A 14 17.14 -52.07 27.92
N THR A 15 17.63 -50.89 28.33
CA THR A 15 17.82 -49.73 27.46
C THR A 15 18.90 -50.07 26.44
N THR A 16 18.51 -50.51 25.25
CA THR A 16 19.43 -50.74 24.14
C THR A 16 19.81 -49.40 23.52
N VAL A 17 20.94 -48.85 23.96
CA VAL A 17 21.70 -47.86 23.20
C VAL A 17 22.13 -48.55 21.91
N LEU A 18 21.49 -48.19 20.79
CA LEU A 18 21.87 -48.71 19.47
C LEU A 18 23.27 -48.22 19.14
N ASP A 19 24.16 -49.19 18.95
CA ASP A 19 25.55 -48.97 18.60
C ASP A 19 25.68 -48.33 17.20
N ARG A 20 26.66 -47.43 17.08
CA ARG A 20 26.79 -46.46 15.98
C ARG A 20 27.48 -47.09 14.76
N PRO A 21 26.88 -47.09 13.56
CA PRO A 21 27.64 -47.38 12.36
C PRO A 21 28.45 -46.14 11.95
N ALA A 22 29.75 -46.34 11.74
CA ALA A 22 30.67 -45.35 11.22
C ALA A 22 30.47 -45.20 9.70
N ALA A 23 29.67 -44.21 9.27
CA ALA A 23 29.78 -43.53 7.96
C ALA A 23 28.61 -42.55 7.67
N GLY A 24 27.48 -42.60 8.39
CA GLY A 24 26.35 -41.70 8.18
C GLY A 24 26.00 -40.96 9.45
N GLY A 25 26.16 -39.63 9.47
CA GLY A 25 25.65 -38.81 10.58
C GLY A 25 24.13 -38.96 10.71
N VAL A 26 23.58 -38.64 11.89
CA VAL A 26 22.12 -38.64 12.15
C VAL A 26 21.34 -37.93 11.02
N TYR A 27 21.94 -36.88 10.45
CA TYR A 27 21.47 -36.16 9.27
C TYR A 27 21.23 -37.07 8.04
N ALA A 28 22.21 -37.89 7.66
CA ALA A 28 22.10 -38.79 6.51
C ALA A 28 21.02 -39.87 6.72
N SER A 29 20.91 -40.43 7.92
CA SER A 29 19.87 -41.43 8.22
C SER A 29 18.44 -40.87 8.24
N LEU A 30 18.30 -39.57 8.52
CA LEU A 30 17.00 -38.89 8.50
C LEU A 30 16.56 -38.60 7.06
N PHE A 31 17.50 -38.18 6.20
CA PHE A 31 17.28 -37.98 4.76
C PHE A 31 16.91 -39.27 4.04
N GLU A 32 17.57 -40.37 4.38
CA GLU A 32 17.27 -41.71 3.85
C GLU A 32 15.84 -42.18 4.22
N LYS A 33 15.36 -41.86 5.44
CA LYS A 33 14.00 -42.19 5.89
C LYS A 33 12.89 -41.40 5.17
N ILE A 34 13.22 -40.24 4.61
CA ILE A 34 12.30 -39.39 3.84
C ILE A 34 12.57 -39.47 2.34
N ASN A 35 13.40 -40.42 1.90
CA ASN A 35 13.70 -40.71 0.50
C ASN A 35 14.37 -39.53 -0.26
N LEU A 36 15.21 -38.76 0.44
CA LEU A 36 15.98 -37.63 -0.11
C LEU A 36 17.49 -37.90 0.02
N ASN A 37 18.31 -37.28 -0.83
CA ASN A 37 19.77 -37.37 -0.71
C ASN A 37 20.33 -36.18 0.07
N PRO A 38 21.22 -36.40 1.05
CA PRO A 38 21.86 -35.31 1.77
C PRO A 38 22.81 -34.54 0.85
N VAL A 39 22.55 -33.25 0.65
CA VAL A 39 23.40 -32.36 -0.17
C VAL A 39 24.69 -32.04 0.59
N SER A 40 25.82 -32.09 -0.10
CA SER A 40 27.17 -32.05 0.50
C SER A 40 27.69 -30.63 0.76
N GLU A 41 27.19 -29.64 0.04
CA GLU A 41 27.60 -28.24 0.14
C GLU A 41 26.39 -27.34 0.38
N LEU A 42 26.53 -26.42 1.33
CA LEU A 42 25.49 -25.49 1.75
C LEU A 42 25.61 -24.25 0.86
N SER A 43 24.62 -24.01 0.00
CA SER A 43 24.54 -22.77 -0.76
C SER A 43 24.26 -21.59 0.18
N ASP A 44 24.86 -20.43 -0.11
CA ASP A 44 24.63 -19.21 0.66
C ASP A 44 23.14 -18.82 0.59
N LEU A 45 22.57 -18.36 1.71
CA LEU A 45 21.14 -18.03 1.79
C LEU A 45 20.71 -16.96 0.79
N ASN A 46 21.66 -16.14 0.36
CA ASN A 46 21.47 -15.10 -0.66
C ASN A 46 21.12 -15.67 -2.05
N VAL A 47 21.52 -16.91 -2.36
CA VAL A 47 21.17 -17.58 -3.63
C VAL A 47 19.65 -17.78 -3.75
N TRP A 48 18.95 -17.88 -2.62
CA TRP A 48 17.50 -18.09 -2.57
C TRP A 48 16.67 -16.80 -2.66
N GLN A 49 17.31 -15.63 -2.80
CA GLN A 49 16.61 -14.38 -3.10
C GLN A 49 16.22 -14.28 -4.57
N ASP A 50 16.86 -15.06 -5.45
CA ASP A 50 16.54 -15.12 -6.87
C ASP A 50 15.42 -16.14 -7.14
N ASN A 51 14.31 -15.65 -7.72
CA ASN A 51 13.17 -16.47 -8.10
C ASN A 51 13.54 -17.57 -9.11
N GLN A 52 14.50 -17.31 -10.00
CA GLN A 52 14.94 -18.29 -11.01
C GLN A 52 15.73 -19.43 -10.34
N ALA A 53 16.65 -19.09 -9.43
CA ALA A 53 17.43 -20.07 -8.67
C ALA A 53 16.54 -20.95 -7.76
N MET A 54 15.48 -20.37 -7.17
CA MET A 54 14.46 -21.12 -6.40
C MET A 54 13.68 -22.14 -7.24
N SER A 55 13.38 -21.79 -8.50
CA SER A 55 12.67 -22.64 -9.45
C SER A 55 13.53 -23.82 -9.92
N ASP A 56 14.80 -23.56 -10.20
CA ASP A 56 15.72 -24.55 -10.76
C ASP A 56 16.30 -25.51 -9.71
N ALA A 57 16.18 -25.19 -8.42
CA ALA A 57 16.64 -26.03 -7.32
C ALA A 57 15.85 -27.36 -7.21
N THR A 58 16.55 -28.42 -6.85
CA THR A 58 15.95 -29.73 -6.57
C THR A 58 15.21 -29.74 -5.23
N ALA A 59 14.34 -30.74 -5.01
CA ALA A 59 13.65 -30.90 -3.73
C ALA A 59 14.64 -31.13 -2.58
N ASP A 60 15.70 -31.89 -2.82
CA ASP A 60 16.75 -32.22 -1.85
C ASP A 60 17.50 -30.97 -1.38
N GLU A 61 17.81 -30.06 -2.30
CA GLU A 61 18.47 -28.77 -2.01
C GLU A 61 17.57 -27.83 -1.20
N ARG A 62 16.29 -27.71 -1.59
CA ARG A 62 15.32 -26.88 -0.85
C ARG A 62 15.11 -27.37 0.58
N VAL A 63 14.97 -28.67 0.77
CA VAL A 63 14.77 -29.26 2.11
C VAL A 63 16.01 -29.09 2.97
N THR A 64 17.21 -29.29 2.40
CA THR A 64 18.49 -29.06 3.09
C THR A 64 18.62 -27.61 3.57
N ALA A 65 18.35 -26.63 2.69
CA ALA A 65 18.39 -25.21 3.02
C ALA A 65 17.35 -24.84 4.09
N ALA A 66 16.11 -25.33 3.95
CA ALA A 66 15.05 -25.10 4.93
C ALA A 66 15.40 -25.66 6.32
N MET A 67 15.93 -26.88 6.39
CA MET A 67 16.41 -27.48 7.64
C MET A 67 17.53 -26.67 8.27
N GLN A 68 18.46 -26.16 7.47
CA GLN A 68 19.56 -25.33 7.96
C GLN A 68 19.05 -24.01 8.57
N VAL A 69 18.15 -23.31 7.88
CA VAL A 69 17.51 -22.09 8.39
C VAL A 69 16.79 -22.37 9.70
N PHE A 70 16.01 -23.46 9.73
CA PHE A 70 15.26 -23.85 10.92
C PHE A 70 16.18 -24.16 12.11
N LEU A 71 17.22 -24.98 11.93
CA LEU A 71 18.20 -25.29 12.98
C LEU A 71 18.98 -24.05 13.43
N THR A 72 19.28 -23.12 12.52
CA THR A 72 19.94 -21.86 12.85
C THR A 72 19.03 -20.98 13.70
N ARG A 73 17.73 -20.89 13.36
CA ARG A 73 16.74 -20.16 14.15
C ARG A 73 16.54 -20.78 15.54
N LEU A 74 16.53 -22.11 15.64
CA LEU A 74 16.48 -22.81 16.93
C LEU A 74 17.71 -22.54 17.80
N LYS A 75 18.90 -22.48 17.19
CA LYS A 75 20.13 -22.10 17.90
C LYS A 75 20.07 -20.67 18.44
N ILE A 76 19.56 -19.73 17.62
CA ILE A 76 19.43 -18.31 18.01
C ILE A 76 18.37 -18.13 19.11
N SER A 77 17.27 -18.90 19.09
CA SER A 77 16.22 -18.79 20.11
C SER A 77 16.65 -19.32 21.49
N GLY A 78 17.70 -20.16 21.56
CA GLY A 78 18.19 -20.73 22.81
C GLY A 78 17.21 -21.68 23.51
N ALA A 79 16.09 -22.02 22.85
CA ALA A 79 15.05 -22.87 23.42
C ALA A 79 15.50 -24.34 23.46
N LYS A 80 15.29 -25.01 24.59
CA LYS A 80 15.43 -26.47 24.66
C LYS A 80 14.28 -27.11 23.89
N VAL A 81 14.58 -27.58 22.68
CA VAL A 81 13.62 -28.32 21.86
C VAL A 81 13.64 -29.79 22.26
N GLU A 82 12.56 -30.24 22.92
CA GLU A 82 12.40 -31.66 23.28
C GLU A 82 11.93 -32.51 22.10
N LYS A 83 11.17 -31.91 21.17
CA LYS A 83 10.66 -32.58 19.96
C LYS A 83 10.51 -31.60 18.82
N LEU A 84 10.95 -32.01 17.62
CA LEU A 84 10.52 -31.38 16.36
C LEU A 84 9.11 -31.87 16.05
N ASP A 85 8.11 -31.04 16.30
CA ASP A 85 6.73 -31.29 15.91
C ASP A 85 6.19 -30.17 15.01
N LYS A 86 5.02 -30.41 14.41
CA LYS A 86 4.37 -29.43 13.54
C LYS A 86 4.08 -28.12 14.28
N ASN A 87 3.74 -28.19 15.57
CA ASN A 87 3.40 -27.00 16.37
C ASN A 87 4.60 -26.06 16.52
N LEU A 88 5.81 -26.59 16.71
CA LEU A 88 7.03 -25.78 16.77
C LEU A 88 7.31 -25.08 15.43
N LEU A 89 7.08 -25.78 14.31
CA LEU A 89 7.23 -25.21 12.97
C LEU A 89 6.20 -24.08 12.75
N ASP A 90 4.93 -24.35 13.03
CA ASP A 90 3.83 -23.38 12.89
C ASP A 90 4.07 -22.15 13.78
N HIS A 91 4.63 -22.33 14.98
CA HIS A 91 5.02 -21.22 15.87
C HIS A 91 6.11 -20.33 15.24
N HIS A 92 7.14 -20.92 14.64
CA HIS A 92 8.19 -20.14 13.99
C HIS A 92 7.72 -19.47 12.71
N ILE A 93 6.81 -20.09 11.94
CA ILE A 93 6.15 -19.47 10.79
C ILE A 93 5.33 -18.26 11.25
N ALA A 94 4.51 -18.40 12.30
CA ALA A 94 3.72 -17.30 12.83
C ALA A 94 4.58 -16.13 13.31
N GLU A 95 5.76 -16.39 13.90
CA GLU A 95 6.69 -15.33 14.29
C GLU A 95 7.33 -14.63 13.07
N LEU A 96 7.62 -15.38 12.00
CA LEU A 96 8.08 -14.78 10.74
C LEU A 96 6.98 -13.94 10.09
N ASP A 97 5.75 -14.45 10.02
CA ASP A 97 4.59 -13.72 9.50
C ASP A 97 4.36 -12.44 10.29
N ARG A 98 4.52 -12.48 11.62
CA ARG A 98 4.45 -11.30 12.48
C ARG A 98 5.58 -10.30 12.22
N GLN A 99 6.78 -10.76 11.90
CA GLN A 99 7.91 -9.88 11.53
C GLN A 99 7.66 -9.21 10.17
N ILE A 100 7.24 -9.99 9.18
CA ILE A 100 6.92 -9.51 7.83
C ILE A 100 5.73 -8.54 7.88
N SER A 101 4.65 -8.91 8.58
CA SER A 101 3.45 -8.06 8.70
C SER A 101 3.79 -6.72 9.34
N ARG A 102 4.59 -6.69 10.43
CA ARG A 102 5.04 -5.43 11.05
C ARG A 102 5.83 -4.55 10.08
N GLN A 103 6.70 -5.15 9.27
CA GLN A 103 7.49 -4.39 8.31
C GLN A 103 6.59 -3.86 7.18
N LEU A 104 5.68 -4.69 6.68
CA LEU A 104 4.75 -4.32 5.64
C LEU A 104 3.79 -3.24 6.14
N ASP A 105 3.27 -3.36 7.36
CA ASP A 105 2.43 -2.36 8.01
C ASP A 105 3.15 -1.01 8.10
N ALA A 106 4.43 -0.99 8.48
CA ALA A 106 5.21 0.25 8.54
C ALA A 106 5.36 0.91 7.15
N VAL A 107 5.52 0.11 6.09
CA VAL A 107 5.62 0.63 4.72
C VAL A 107 4.26 1.12 4.20
N MET A 108 3.20 0.32 4.38
CA MET A 108 1.85 0.63 3.87
C MET A 108 1.19 1.78 4.63
N HIS A 109 1.56 2.01 5.90
CA HIS A 109 1.05 3.13 6.70
C HIS A 109 1.97 4.36 6.67
N HIS A 110 2.97 4.40 5.78
CA HIS A 110 3.76 5.59 5.57
C HIS A 110 2.96 6.65 4.81
N ASP A 111 2.95 7.89 5.29
CA ASP A 111 2.11 8.98 4.75
C ASP A 111 2.30 9.19 3.23
N GLU A 112 3.55 9.15 2.76
CA GLU A 112 3.85 9.30 1.33
C GLU A 112 3.27 8.15 0.48
N PHE A 113 3.34 6.92 1.00
CA PHE A 113 2.80 5.75 0.32
C PHE A 113 1.28 5.83 0.26
N GLN A 114 0.64 6.12 1.39
CA GLN A 114 -0.82 6.26 1.47
C GLN A 114 -1.35 7.38 0.58
N LYS A 115 -0.63 8.50 0.46
CA LYS A 115 -1.00 9.59 -0.44
C LYS A 115 -1.05 9.11 -1.89
N VAL A 116 -0.01 8.44 -2.37
CA VAL A 116 0.04 7.89 -3.74
C VAL A 116 -1.00 6.77 -3.93
N GLU A 117 -1.10 5.85 -2.96
CA GLU A 117 -2.06 4.75 -2.99
C GLU A 117 -3.50 5.27 -3.05
N SER A 118 -3.85 6.28 -2.26
CA SER A 118 -5.19 6.87 -2.22
C SER A 118 -5.58 7.48 -3.57
N ALA A 119 -4.66 8.20 -4.24
CA ALA A 119 -4.89 8.79 -5.55
C ALA A 119 -5.15 7.71 -6.62
N TRP A 120 -4.29 6.67 -6.68
CA TRP A 120 -4.42 5.59 -7.65
C TRP A 120 -5.62 4.68 -7.37
N ARG A 121 -5.93 4.38 -6.10
CA ARG A 121 -7.15 3.64 -5.74
C ARG A 121 -8.42 4.44 -6.05
N GLY A 122 -8.39 5.76 -5.83
CA GLY A 122 -9.47 6.66 -6.21
C GLY A 122 -9.71 6.63 -7.72
N LEU A 123 -8.65 6.80 -8.52
CA LEU A 123 -8.71 6.71 -9.98
C LEU A 123 -9.20 5.33 -10.44
N LYS A 124 -8.68 4.24 -9.85
CA LYS A 124 -9.14 2.89 -10.15
C LYS A 124 -10.64 2.73 -9.87
N SER A 125 -11.13 3.25 -8.75
CA SER A 125 -12.56 3.22 -8.44
C SER A 125 -13.38 4.04 -9.44
N LEU A 126 -12.87 5.15 -9.96
CA LEU A 126 -13.55 5.96 -10.97
C LEU A 126 -13.66 5.19 -12.28
N VAL A 127 -12.56 4.60 -12.74
CA VAL A 127 -12.50 3.77 -13.95
C VAL A 127 -13.44 2.57 -13.83
N ASP A 128 -13.41 1.84 -12.72
CA ASP A 128 -14.22 0.63 -12.52
C ASP A 128 -15.73 0.90 -12.49
N LYS A 129 -16.14 2.10 -12.08
CA LYS A 129 -17.55 2.50 -12.01
C LYS A 129 -18.05 3.19 -13.28
N THR A 130 -17.17 3.45 -14.24
CA THR A 130 -17.51 4.15 -15.49
C THR A 130 -17.79 3.15 -16.60
N ASP A 131 -18.97 3.22 -17.22
CA ASP A 131 -19.26 2.44 -18.44
C ASP A 131 -18.75 3.17 -19.68
N PHE A 132 -17.52 2.85 -20.10
CA PHE A 132 -16.89 3.43 -21.30
C PHE A 132 -17.64 3.13 -22.61
N ARG A 133 -18.62 2.21 -22.62
CA ARG A 133 -19.49 1.98 -23.79
C ARG A 133 -20.48 3.13 -24.01
N GLN A 134 -20.71 3.97 -23.01
CA GLN A 134 -21.58 5.14 -23.09
C GLN A 134 -20.85 6.40 -23.61
N ASN A 135 -19.79 6.22 -24.40
CA ASN A 135 -18.99 7.31 -24.97
C ASN A 135 -18.42 8.26 -23.89
N VAL A 136 -17.89 7.70 -22.81
CA VAL A 136 -17.17 8.44 -21.77
C VAL A 136 -15.68 8.23 -21.97
N LYS A 137 -14.90 9.30 -21.87
CA LYS A 137 -13.44 9.27 -21.86
C LYS A 137 -12.94 9.88 -20.56
N ILE A 138 -11.84 9.33 -20.06
CA ILE A 138 -11.15 9.83 -18.87
C ILE A 138 -9.72 10.10 -19.28
N GLU A 139 -9.30 11.34 -19.13
CA GLU A 139 -7.92 11.77 -19.33
C GLU A 139 -7.28 12.03 -17.98
N VAL A 140 -6.00 11.68 -17.86
CA VAL A 140 -5.24 11.80 -16.62
C VAL A 140 -4.08 12.74 -16.88
N LEU A 141 -4.09 13.87 -16.18
CA LEU A 141 -2.99 14.82 -16.16
C LEU A 141 -2.27 14.69 -14.82
N ASP A 142 -1.01 14.26 -14.87
CA ASP A 142 -0.13 14.25 -13.70
C ASP A 142 0.48 15.64 -13.50
N VAL A 143 0.04 16.31 -12.45
CA VAL A 143 0.55 17.62 -12.07
C VAL A 143 0.45 17.76 -10.55
N SER A 144 1.51 18.25 -9.92
CA SER A 144 1.45 18.54 -8.48
C SER A 144 0.68 19.85 -8.25
N LYS A 145 0.09 19.99 -7.06
CA LYS A 145 -0.63 21.22 -6.70
C LYS A 145 0.29 22.45 -6.71
N ASP A 146 1.56 22.26 -6.36
CA ASP A 146 2.55 23.32 -6.33
C ASP A 146 3.00 23.72 -7.74
N ASP A 147 3.21 22.75 -8.64
CA ASP A 147 3.53 23.03 -10.05
C ASP A 147 2.37 23.77 -10.74
N LEU A 148 1.12 23.36 -10.45
CA LEU A 148 -0.05 24.05 -10.97
C LEU A 148 -0.16 25.49 -10.43
N ARG A 149 0.22 25.72 -9.18
CA ARG A 149 0.29 27.08 -8.62
C ARG A 149 1.36 27.89 -9.32
N GLN A 150 2.55 27.32 -9.50
CA GLN A 150 3.66 27.96 -10.17
C GLN A 150 3.33 28.33 -11.62
N ASP A 151 2.65 27.44 -12.37
CA ASP A 151 2.18 27.70 -13.73
C ASP A 151 1.31 28.96 -13.81
N PHE A 152 0.39 29.14 -12.86
CA PHE A 152 -0.44 30.36 -12.81
C PHE A 152 0.30 31.61 -12.35
N GLU A 153 1.39 31.48 -11.58
CA GLU A 153 2.22 32.61 -11.15
C GLU A 153 3.18 33.06 -12.25
N ASP A 154 3.69 32.12 -13.04
CA ASP A 154 4.60 32.37 -14.16
C ASP A 154 3.86 32.92 -15.39
N ALA A 155 2.59 32.55 -15.57
CA ALA A 155 1.77 33.03 -16.67
C ALA A 155 1.35 34.49 -16.46
N PRO A 156 1.70 35.44 -17.37
CA PRO A 156 1.28 36.84 -17.27
C PRO A 156 -0.25 37.01 -17.26
N GLU A 157 -0.93 36.13 -17.99
CA GLU A 157 -2.39 36.05 -18.09
C GLU A 157 -2.83 34.60 -18.05
N ILE A 158 -4.03 34.35 -17.53
CA ILE A 158 -4.58 32.99 -17.37
C ILE A 158 -4.69 32.25 -18.71
N ILE A 159 -4.96 32.97 -19.80
CA ILE A 159 -5.06 32.38 -21.15
C ILE A 159 -3.71 31.80 -21.65
N GLN A 160 -2.61 32.14 -20.98
CA GLN A 160 -1.26 31.67 -21.29
C GLN A 160 -0.80 30.55 -20.36
N SER A 161 -1.62 30.17 -19.36
CA SER A 161 -1.26 29.10 -18.42
C SER A 161 -1.35 27.72 -19.09
N GLY A 162 -0.52 26.77 -18.64
CA GLY A 162 -0.48 25.42 -19.17
C GLY A 162 -1.85 24.72 -19.09
N LEU A 163 -2.57 24.88 -17.97
CA LEU A 163 -3.91 24.30 -17.85
C LEU A 163 -4.88 24.87 -18.89
N TYR A 164 -4.88 26.19 -19.13
CA TYR A 164 -5.75 26.81 -20.13
C TYR A 164 -5.45 26.29 -21.54
N LEU A 165 -4.16 26.14 -21.88
CA LEU A 165 -3.75 25.59 -23.18
C LEU A 165 -4.27 24.16 -23.38
N GLN A 166 -4.15 23.30 -22.36
CA GLN A 166 -4.61 21.91 -22.42
C GLN A 166 -6.13 21.81 -22.48
N THR A 167 -6.85 22.56 -21.65
CA THR A 167 -8.31 22.40 -21.53
C THR A 167 -9.12 23.20 -22.55
N TYR A 168 -8.68 24.43 -22.85
CA TYR A 168 -9.42 25.34 -23.71
C TYR A 168 -8.88 25.29 -25.14
N VAL A 169 -7.58 25.54 -25.34
CA VAL A 169 -7.02 25.68 -26.69
C VAL A 169 -6.98 24.34 -27.43
N ALA A 170 -6.43 23.29 -26.79
CA ALA A 170 -6.27 21.99 -27.43
C ALA A 170 -7.60 21.28 -27.69
N GLU A 171 -8.59 21.44 -26.80
CA GLU A 171 -9.86 20.70 -26.89
C GLU A 171 -11.05 21.56 -27.28
N TYR A 172 -11.32 22.65 -26.56
CA TYR A 172 -12.55 23.44 -26.77
C TYR A 172 -12.52 24.32 -28.03
N ASP A 173 -11.40 24.99 -28.31
CA ASP A 173 -11.24 25.93 -29.43
C ASP A 173 -10.66 25.29 -30.71
N THR A 174 -10.33 23.99 -30.65
CA THR A 174 -9.78 23.26 -31.79
C THR A 174 -10.88 22.55 -32.58
N PRO A 175 -10.97 22.75 -33.92
CA PRO A 175 -11.93 22.02 -34.75
C PRO A 175 -11.73 20.50 -34.67
N GLY A 176 -12.75 19.79 -34.19
CA GLY A 176 -12.71 18.34 -34.01
C GLY A 176 -12.07 17.86 -32.71
N GLY A 177 -11.75 18.78 -31.78
CA GLY A 177 -11.38 18.45 -30.41
C GLY A 177 -12.55 17.88 -29.61
N GLU A 178 -12.26 17.34 -28.42
CA GLU A 178 -13.23 16.74 -27.53
C GLU A 178 -13.28 17.52 -26.20
N PRO A 179 -14.17 18.53 -26.09
CA PRO A 179 -14.23 19.38 -24.91
C PRO A 179 -14.34 18.60 -23.61
N ILE A 180 -13.45 18.91 -22.66
CA ILE A 180 -13.45 18.26 -21.36
C ILE A 180 -14.70 18.69 -20.59
N GLY A 181 -15.49 17.70 -20.14
CA GLY A 181 -16.77 17.96 -19.47
C GLY A 181 -16.64 18.37 -18.00
N ALA A 182 -15.59 17.93 -17.30
CA ALA A 182 -15.29 18.31 -15.92
C ALA A 182 -13.82 18.01 -15.59
N VAL A 183 -13.19 18.85 -14.77
CA VAL A 183 -11.90 18.51 -14.13
C VAL A 183 -12.16 17.97 -12.75
N ILE A 184 -11.63 16.78 -12.46
CA ILE A 184 -11.63 16.19 -11.13
C ILE A 184 -10.21 16.29 -10.58
N SER A 185 -10.03 17.03 -9.49
CA SER A 185 -8.74 17.12 -8.81
C SER A 185 -8.63 16.11 -7.68
N ALA A 186 -7.41 15.58 -7.50
CA ALA A 186 -7.02 14.79 -6.35
C ALA A 186 -6.41 15.66 -5.22
N TYR A 187 -6.66 16.97 -5.25
CA TYR A 187 -6.13 17.92 -4.28
C TYR A 187 -7.11 18.20 -3.18
N GLU A 188 -6.56 18.36 -1.98
CA GLU A 188 -7.26 18.92 -0.84
C GLU A 188 -6.93 20.41 -0.73
N PHE A 189 -7.95 21.27 -0.71
CA PHE A 189 -7.83 22.72 -0.54
C PHE A 189 -8.10 23.13 0.90
N ASP A 190 -7.34 24.10 1.40
CA ASP A 190 -7.51 24.73 2.70
C ASP A 190 -8.04 26.18 2.57
N ALA A 191 -8.21 26.86 3.71
CA ALA A 191 -8.68 28.23 3.76
C ALA A 191 -7.56 29.27 3.57
N SER A 192 -6.34 28.84 3.24
CA SER A 192 -5.19 29.71 3.09
C SER A 192 -5.35 30.66 1.90
N ALA A 193 -4.58 31.73 1.93
CA ALA A 193 -4.52 32.69 0.84
C ALA A 193 -4.10 32.06 -0.49
N GLN A 194 -3.17 31.11 -0.44
CA GLN A 194 -2.59 30.47 -1.62
C GLN A 194 -3.62 29.58 -2.30
N ASP A 195 -4.35 28.77 -1.52
CA ASP A 195 -5.37 27.88 -2.06
C ASP A 195 -6.59 28.62 -2.60
N VAL A 196 -7.04 29.67 -1.90
CA VAL A 196 -8.13 30.52 -2.41
C VAL A 196 -7.71 31.26 -3.70
N ALA A 197 -6.45 31.67 -3.81
CA ALA A 197 -5.95 32.27 -5.05
C ALA A 197 -5.89 31.25 -6.20
N LEU A 198 -5.41 30.04 -5.94
CA LEU A 198 -5.39 28.94 -6.90
C LEU A 198 -6.82 28.60 -7.36
N LEU A 199 -7.78 28.44 -6.44
CA LEU A 199 -9.19 28.22 -6.76
C LEU A 199 -9.79 29.33 -7.62
N ARG A 200 -9.38 30.58 -7.42
CA ARG A 200 -9.82 31.71 -8.24
C ARG A 200 -9.27 31.66 -9.66
N ASN A 201 -8.03 31.19 -9.85
CA ASN A 201 -7.46 31.02 -11.19
C ASN A 201 -8.12 29.83 -11.90
N LEU A 202 -8.28 28.71 -11.19
CA LEU A 202 -9.02 27.54 -11.67
C LEU A 202 -10.45 27.87 -12.07
N SER A 203 -11.17 28.67 -11.27
CA SER A 203 -12.55 29.07 -11.58
C SER A 203 -12.64 29.88 -12.86
N LYS A 204 -11.62 30.69 -13.20
CA LYS A 204 -11.59 31.46 -14.44
C LYS A 204 -11.35 30.56 -15.65
N VAL A 205 -10.41 29.62 -15.56
CA VAL A 205 -10.19 28.60 -16.62
C VAL A 205 -11.45 27.77 -16.84
N ALA A 206 -12.05 27.28 -15.75
CA ALA A 206 -13.31 26.54 -15.75
C ALA A 206 -14.46 27.33 -16.41
N ALA A 207 -14.57 28.63 -16.11
CA ALA A 207 -15.58 29.51 -16.71
C ALA A 207 -15.36 29.70 -18.22
N SER A 208 -14.09 29.86 -18.66
CA SER A 208 -13.75 29.99 -20.08
C SER A 208 -14.06 28.72 -20.87
N ALA A 209 -13.71 27.54 -20.34
CA ALA A 209 -13.91 26.26 -21.02
C ALA A 209 -15.28 25.60 -20.77
N HIS A 210 -16.20 26.27 -20.06
CA HIS A 210 -17.49 25.72 -19.65
C HIS A 210 -17.40 24.38 -18.91
N MET A 211 -16.37 24.24 -18.08
CA MET A 211 -15.98 22.98 -17.47
C MET A 211 -15.89 23.13 -15.95
N PRO A 212 -16.83 22.56 -15.17
CA PRO A 212 -16.74 22.62 -13.72
C PRO A 212 -15.44 21.96 -13.22
N PHE A 213 -14.79 22.64 -12.28
CA PHE A 213 -13.68 22.11 -11.51
C PHE A 213 -14.21 21.54 -10.19
N ILE A 214 -13.91 20.28 -9.93
CA ILE A 214 -14.32 19.56 -8.71
C ILE A 214 -13.07 19.23 -7.91
N GLY A 215 -13.05 19.66 -6.65
CA GLY A 215 -11.98 19.35 -5.70
C GLY A 215 -12.54 19.09 -4.31
N SER A 216 -11.67 18.68 -3.39
CA SER A 216 -12.05 18.42 -2.00
C SER A 216 -11.47 19.47 -1.06
N VAL A 217 -12.09 19.59 0.11
CA VAL A 217 -11.52 20.26 1.27
C VAL A 217 -11.46 19.22 2.38
N GLY A 218 -10.44 19.26 3.23
CA GLY A 218 -10.39 18.41 4.41
C GLY A 218 -10.18 19.24 5.68
N PRO A 219 -9.67 18.63 6.76
CA PRO A 219 -9.80 19.20 8.10
C PRO A 219 -9.07 20.53 8.26
N GLN A 220 -7.96 20.72 7.54
CA GLN A 220 -7.19 21.97 7.58
C GLN A 220 -7.96 23.17 7.01
N PHE A 221 -8.89 22.95 6.06
CA PHE A 221 -9.82 23.98 5.61
C PHE A 221 -10.64 24.55 6.77
N PHE A 222 -11.00 23.70 7.73
CA PHE A 222 -11.75 24.06 8.93
C PHE A 222 -10.85 24.47 10.09
N LEU A 223 -9.53 24.62 9.90
CA LEU A 223 -8.55 24.89 10.96
C LEU A 223 -8.59 23.80 12.06
N LYS A 224 -8.71 22.54 11.62
CA LYS A 224 -8.77 21.33 12.44
C LYS A 224 -7.75 20.30 11.99
N ASP A 225 -7.36 19.42 12.90
CA ASP A 225 -6.40 18.36 12.61
C ASP A 225 -7.09 17.08 12.10
N SER A 226 -8.38 16.90 12.38
CA SER A 226 -9.15 15.72 11.95
C SER A 226 -10.59 16.05 11.55
N MET A 227 -11.18 15.20 10.71
CA MET A 227 -12.60 15.33 10.32
C MET A 227 -13.57 15.07 11.48
N GLU A 228 -13.13 14.37 12.54
CA GLU A 228 -13.91 14.20 13.77
C GLU A 228 -14.11 15.54 14.49
N GLU A 229 -13.07 16.37 14.53
CA GLU A 229 -13.17 17.71 15.10
C GLU A 229 -14.02 18.66 14.24
N VAL A 230 -14.01 18.46 12.92
CA VAL A 230 -14.91 19.19 12.01
C VAL A 230 -16.37 18.84 12.31
N ALA A 231 -16.67 17.55 12.52
CA ALA A 231 -18.01 17.10 12.89
C ALA A 231 -18.49 17.65 14.25
N ALA A 232 -17.57 18.02 15.14
CA ALA A 232 -17.88 18.63 16.43
C ALA A 232 -18.25 20.13 16.35
N ILE A 233 -18.12 20.77 15.18
CA ILE A 233 -18.51 22.17 14.98
C ILE A 233 -20.04 22.28 15.01
N LYS A 234 -20.59 22.89 16.06
CA LYS A 234 -22.05 23.01 16.26
C LYS A 234 -22.75 23.88 15.23
N ASP A 235 -22.09 24.95 14.78
CA ASP A 235 -22.64 25.90 13.82
C ASP A 235 -21.58 26.26 12.79
N ILE A 236 -21.68 25.64 11.63
CA ILE A 236 -20.74 25.82 10.52
C ILE A 236 -20.92 27.17 9.83
N GLY A 237 -22.13 27.75 9.87
CA GLY A 237 -22.42 29.05 9.26
C GLY A 237 -21.64 30.15 9.97
N ASN A 238 -21.83 30.25 11.29
CA ASN A 238 -21.08 31.18 12.14
C ASN A 238 -19.57 30.88 12.15
N TYR A 239 -19.16 29.62 11.91
CA TYR A 239 -17.76 29.26 11.78
C TYR A 239 -17.06 29.98 10.62
N PHE A 240 -17.74 30.10 9.48
CA PHE A 240 -17.21 30.78 8.30
C PHE A 240 -17.25 32.31 8.39
N ASP A 241 -17.83 32.87 9.45
CA ASP A 241 -17.84 34.32 9.66
C ASP A 241 -16.53 34.87 10.22
N ARG A 242 -15.65 33.98 10.70
CA ARG A 242 -14.34 34.34 11.25
C ARG A 242 -13.44 35.01 10.20
N ALA A 243 -12.43 35.74 10.70
CA ALA A 243 -11.55 36.56 9.87
C ALA A 243 -10.70 35.74 8.89
N GLU A 244 -10.36 34.50 9.26
CA GLU A 244 -9.59 33.56 8.47
C GLU A 244 -10.29 33.24 7.12
N TYR A 245 -11.63 33.30 7.08
CA TYR A 245 -12.43 33.02 5.89
C TYR A 245 -12.76 34.25 5.04
N ILE A 246 -12.20 35.43 5.30
CA ILE A 246 -12.50 36.64 4.50
C ILE A 246 -12.19 36.41 3.00
N LYS A 247 -11.06 35.79 2.69
CA LYS A 247 -10.67 35.49 1.30
C LYS A 247 -11.60 34.46 0.67
N TRP A 248 -11.95 33.41 1.41
CA TRP A 248 -12.90 32.40 0.98
C TRP A 248 -14.29 32.98 0.70
N LYS A 249 -14.80 33.85 1.59
CA LYS A 249 -16.07 34.56 1.40
C LYS A 249 -16.03 35.45 0.17
N SER A 250 -14.95 36.21 -0.02
CA SER A 250 -14.75 37.03 -1.23
C SER A 250 -14.72 36.19 -2.51
N PHE A 251 -14.11 35.01 -2.50
CA PHE A 251 -14.14 34.08 -3.64
C PHE A 251 -15.55 33.57 -3.96
N ARG A 252 -16.38 33.34 -2.94
CA ARG A 252 -17.77 32.88 -3.10
C ARG A 252 -18.74 33.97 -3.53
N ASP A 253 -18.38 35.24 -3.40
CA ASP A 253 -19.28 36.35 -3.71
C ASP A 253 -19.35 36.57 -5.24
N PRO A 254 -20.51 36.33 -5.87
CA PRO A 254 -20.67 36.46 -7.31
C PRO A 254 -20.49 37.90 -7.82
N THR A 255 -20.65 38.91 -6.95
CA THR A 255 -20.53 40.32 -7.35
C THR A 255 -19.10 40.72 -7.70
N THR A 256 -18.10 40.02 -7.17
CA THR A 256 -16.67 40.25 -7.47
C THR A 256 -16.30 39.89 -8.92
N HIS A 257 -17.11 39.06 -9.59
CA HIS A 257 -16.83 38.56 -10.94
C HIS A 257 -17.60 39.28 -12.05
N ALA A 258 -18.59 40.12 -11.72
CA ALA A 258 -19.43 40.81 -12.70
C ALA A 258 -18.84 42.14 -13.22
N THR A 259 -17.69 42.59 -12.71
CA THR A 259 -17.10 43.90 -13.05
C THR A 259 -15.88 43.83 -13.99
N SER A 260 -15.48 42.63 -14.44
CA SER A 260 -14.28 42.45 -15.28
C SER A 260 -14.53 41.60 -16.53
N ALA A 261 -15.75 41.59 -17.06
CA ALA A 261 -16.09 41.03 -18.36
C ALA A 261 -16.49 42.15 -19.32
#